data_AF-H1KXN6-F1
#
_entry.id   AF-H1KXN6-F1
#
_cell.length_a   1.000
_cell.length_b   1.000
_cell.length_c   1.000
_cell.angle_alpha   90.00
_cell.angle_beta   90.00
_cell.angle_gamma   90.00
#
_symmetry.space_group_name_H-M   'P 1'
#
loop_
_entity.id
_entity.type
_entity.pdbx_description
1 polymer ?
#
loop_
_entity_poly.entity_id
_entity_poly.type
_entity_poly.pdbx_seq_one_letter_code
_entity_poly.pdbx_strand_id
1 'polypeptide(L)' 'MKILLQKLTLPYWIPGRAICIFFGKTPISDDDKIKPASAVNVIGKVKDWEKFKDVEEEEIIEIVKV' A
#
# COMPACT_ATOMS: atom_id res chain seq x y z
N MET A 1 -14.26 -12.78 -6.37
CA MET A 1 -14.15 -11.99 -5.12
C MET A 1 -13.27 -10.78 -5.40
N LYS A 2 -13.81 -9.56 -5.40
CA LYS A 2 -13.10 -8.36 -5.86
C LYS A 2 -12.52 -7.64 -4.64
N ILE A 3 -11.21 -7.71 -4.44
CA ILE A 3 -10.51 -7.01 -3.35
C ILE A 3 -10.20 -5.60 -3.86
N LEU A 4 -11.18 -4.72 -3.78
CA LEU A 4 -10.98 -3.30 -4.03
C LEU A 4 -10.57 -2.65 -2.72
N LEU A 5 -9.45 -1.94 -2.73
CA LEU A 5 -8.99 -1.18 -1.56
C LEU A 5 -9.37 0.29 -1.69
N GLN A 6 -9.63 0.90 -0.55
CA GLN A 6 -9.71 2.35 -0.45
C GLN A 6 -8.31 2.96 -0.46
N LYS A 7 -8.21 4.19 -0.94
CA LYS A 7 -7.00 5.01 -0.83
C LYS A 7 -6.60 5.14 0.64
N LEU A 8 -5.30 5.19 0.91
CA LEU A 8 -4.72 5.38 2.26
C LEU A 8 -4.83 4.17 3.19
N THR A 9 -5.01 2.98 2.63
CA THR A 9 -4.97 1.74 3.40
C THR A 9 -3.52 1.29 3.62
N LEU A 10 -3.27 0.73 4.81
CA LEU A 10 -2.00 0.08 5.16
C LEU A 10 -2.25 -1.45 5.26
N PRO A 11 -2.15 -2.19 4.14
CA PRO A 11 -2.23 -3.63 4.19
C PRO A 11 -0.89 -4.32 4.45
N TYR A 12 -0.97 -5.51 5.05
CA TYR A 12 0.10 -6.47 5.14
C TYR A 12 -0.10 -7.56 4.08
N TRP A 13 0.93 -7.77 3.25
CA TRP A 13 0.97 -8.82 2.25
C TRP A 13 1.74 -10.03 2.78
N ILE A 14 0.99 -11.05 3.21
CA ILE A 14 1.53 -12.24 3.88
C ILE A 14 2.57 -12.99 3.01
N PRO A 15 2.30 -13.31 1.72
CA PRO A 15 3.26 -14.04 0.89
C PRO A 15 4.63 -13.37 0.77
N GLY A 16 4.65 -12.04 0.61
CA GLY A 16 5.89 -11.26 0.49
C GLY A 16 6.47 -10.80 1.83
N ARG A 17 5.79 -11.07 2.96
CA ARG A 17 6.12 -10.54 4.28
C ARG A 17 6.35 -9.02 4.25
N ALA A 18 5.50 -8.31 3.52
CA ALA A 18 5.68 -6.89 3.22
C ALA A 18 4.53 -6.04 3.77
N ILE A 19 4.87 -4.83 4.22
CA ILE A 19 3.88 -3.77 4.45
C ILE A 19 3.72 -3.02 3.14
N CYS A 20 2.47 -2.84 2.71
CA CYS A 20 2.14 -2.09 1.51
C CYS A 20 1.44 -0.79 1.90
N ILE A 21 1.68 0.27 1.13
CA ILE A 21 1.04 1.57 1.28
C ILE A 21 0.40 1.90 -0.06
N PHE A 22 -0.94 1.94 -0.11
CA PHE A 22 -1.65 2.24 -1.36
C PHE A 22 -2.13 3.69 -1.40
N PHE A 23 -1.49 4.51 -2.22
CA PHE A 23 -1.80 5.93 -2.39
C PHE A 23 -2.18 6.33 -3.84
N GLY A 24 -2.25 5.36 -4.75
CA GLY A 24 -2.62 5.56 -6.16
C GLY A 24 -2.92 4.26 -6.88
N LYS A 25 -3.23 4.35 -8.19
CA LYS A 25 -3.46 3.17 -9.03
C LYS A 25 -2.23 2.26 -9.06
N THR A 26 -2.46 0.96 -9.16
CA THR A 26 -1.39 -0.03 -9.32
C THR A 26 -1.26 -0.44 -10.80
N PRO A 27 -0.13 -1.03 -11.24
CA PRO A 27 0.03 -1.47 -12.62
C PRO A 27 -1.05 -2.46 -13.14
N ILE A 28 -1.68 -3.20 -12.22
CA ILE A 28 -2.72 -4.21 -12.48
C ILE A 28 -4.14 -3.61 -12.40
N SER A 29 -4.27 -2.35 -11.98
CA SER A 29 -5.56 -1.66 -11.90
C SER A 29 -6.11 -1.37 -13.30
N ASP A 30 -7.31 -1.89 -13.60
CA ASP A 30 -8.00 -1.70 -14.88
C ASP A 30 -8.75 -0.35 -14.96
N ASP A 31 -9.04 0.25 -13.80
CA ASP A 31 -9.67 1.56 -13.61
C ASP A 31 -8.90 2.34 -12.52
N ASP A 32 -9.43 3.49 -12.10
CA ASP A 32 -8.81 4.28 -11.02
C ASP A 32 -8.88 3.63 -9.62
N LYS A 33 -9.29 2.35 -9.53
CA LYS A 33 -9.36 1.65 -8.26
C LYS A 33 -8.05 0.95 -7.94
N ILE A 34 -7.70 0.99 -6.66
CA ILE A 34 -6.53 0.29 -6.14
C ILE A 34 -6.81 -1.22 -6.12
N LYS A 35 -5.92 -1.98 -6.75
CA LYS A 35 -6.00 -3.44 -6.86
C LYS A 35 -4.66 -4.07 -6.44
N PRO A 36 -4.59 -4.76 -5.30
CA PRO A 36 -3.36 -5.44 -4.92
C PRO A 36 -3.06 -6.60 -5.87
N ALA A 37 -1.79 -7.00 -5.97
CA ALA A 37 -1.36 -8.12 -6.81
C ALA A 37 -2.01 -9.46 -6.37
N SER A 38 -2.28 -9.64 -5.07
CA SER A 38 -3.00 -10.79 -4.51
C SER A 38 -3.68 -10.40 -3.20
N ALA A 39 -4.24 -11.37 -2.46
CA ALA A 39 -4.93 -11.10 -1.20
C ALA A 39 -4.01 -10.44 -0.16
N VAL A 40 -4.54 -9.43 0.54
CA VAL A 40 -3.83 -8.68 1.58
C VAL A 40 -4.75 -8.46 2.79
N ASN A 41 -4.15 -8.30 3.97
CA ASN A 41 -4.88 -7.99 5.20
C ASN A 41 -4.71 -6.52 5.54
N VAL A 42 -5.80 -5.76 5.62
CA VAL A 42 -5.74 -4.35 6.03
C VAL A 42 -5.45 -4.29 7.53
N ILE A 43 -4.33 -3.68 7.91
CA ILE A 43 -3.88 -3.57 9.32
C ILE A 43 -3.96 -2.12 9.85
N GLY A 44 -4.21 -1.15 8.97
CA GLY A 44 -4.34 0.24 9.39
C GLY A 44 -4.66 1.21 8.26
N LYS A 45 -4.46 2.49 8.57
CA LYS A 45 -4.59 3.61 7.64
C LYS A 45 -3.36 4.51 7.73
N VAL A 46 -3.04 5.14 6.61
CA VAL A 46 -1.89 6.03 6.45
C VAL A 46 -2.34 7.47 6.68
N LYS A 47 -1.58 8.22 7.47
CA LYS A 47 -1.68 9.69 7.59
C LYS A 47 -0.54 10.33 6.79
N ASP A 48 -0.73 11.56 6.32
CA ASP A 48 0.29 12.35 5.60
C ASP A 48 0.95 11.61 4.42
N TRP A 49 0.13 10.90 3.64
CA TRP A 49 0.58 9.98 2.60
C TRP A 49 1.32 10.66 1.44
N GLU A 50 1.09 11.96 1.25
CA GLU A 50 1.63 12.74 0.14
C GLU A 50 3.16 12.68 0.11
N LYS A 51 3.80 12.55 1.29
CA LYS A 51 5.26 12.43 1.43
C LYS A 51 5.83 11.16 0.79
N PHE A 52 5.03 10.09 0.64
CA PHE A 52 5.49 8.85 0.00
C PHE A 52 5.63 8.97 -1.52
N LYS A 53 5.18 10.07 -2.14
CA LYS A 53 5.40 10.30 -3.58
C LYS A 53 6.83 10.65 -3.93
N ASP A 54 7.58 11.15 -2.96
CA ASP A 54 8.94 11.64 -3.14
C ASP A 54 9.99 10.56 -2.76
N VAL A 55 9.53 9.35 -2.40
CA VAL A 55 10.38 8.21 -2.04
C VAL A 55 10.84 7.49 -3.29
N GLU A 56 12.13 7.23 -3.38
CA GLU A 56 12.74 6.52 -4.51
C GLU A 56 12.85 5.01 -4.25
N GLU A 57 13.06 4.24 -5.32
CA GLU A 57 13.37 2.82 -5.18
C GLU A 57 14.65 2.62 -4.35
N GLU A 58 14.66 1.57 -3.52
CA GLU A 58 15.77 1.21 -2.62
C GLU A 58 16.07 2.20 -1.47
N GLU A 59 15.24 3.23 -1.27
CA GLU A 59 15.38 4.12 -0.12
C GLU A 59 15.17 3.37 1.21
N ILE A 60 16.05 3.63 2.18
CA ILE A 60 16.02 2.94 3.48
C ILE A 60 14.94 3.57 4.35
N ILE A 61 14.01 2.73 4.80
CA ILE A 61 12.91 3.14 5.69
C ILE A 61 13.11 2.51 7.07
N GLU A 62 13.02 3.31 8.12
CA GLU A 62 12.98 2.84 9.50
C GLU A 62 11.53 2.88 10.03
N ILE A 63 11.09 1.78 10.65
CA ILE A 63 9.78 1.70 11.27
C ILE A 63 9.94 1.88 12.78
N VAL A 64 9.46 3.01 13.29
CA VAL A 64 9.51 3.35 14.71
C VAL A 64 8.12 3.24 15.32
N LYS A 65 8.03 2.61 16.49
CA LYS A 65 6.81 2.61 17.31
C LYS A 65 6.79 3.90 18.13
N VAL A 66 5.84 4.78 17.78
CA VAL A 66 5.51 6.01 18.52
C VAL A 66 4.45 5.77 19.58
#